data_AF-A0A2K2VHD2-F1
#
_entry.id   AF-A0A2K2VHD2-F1
#
_cell.length_a   1.000
_cell.length_b   1.000
_cell.length_c   1.000
_cell.angle_alpha   90.00
_cell.angle_beta   90.00
_cell.angle_gamma   90.00
#
_symmetry.space_group_name_H-M   'P 1'
#
loop_
_entity.id
_entity.type
_entity.pdbx_description
1 polymer ?
#
loop_
_entity_poly.entity_id
_entity_poly.type
_entity_poly.pdbx_seq_one_letter_code
_entity_poly.pdbx_strand_id
1 'polypeptide(L)'
;MGQTLSDKELAKAREAIMMHVRKVVPYALMVAVASGLYLISQIFGKIEGGSLSSFQTLLSIKAFLGSWLGLRGINQKLFKIDPWVFKSHFFPFSLVVAIILLSQLMYL
;
A
#
# COMPACT_ATOMS: atom_id res chain seq x y z
N MET A 1 -21.57 -6.80 18.54
CA MET A 1 -20.52 -6.56 19.55
C MET A 1 -20.98 -5.42 20.43
N GLY A 2 -21.53 -5.75 21.61
CA GLY A 2 -22.26 -4.82 22.46
C GLY A 2 -21.38 -3.73 23.06
N GLN A 3 -21.95 -2.53 23.15
CA GLN A 3 -21.37 -1.30 23.67
C GLN A 3 -21.19 -1.36 25.20
N THR A 4 -20.27 -2.18 25.70
CA THR A 4 -20.01 -2.34 27.15
C THR A 4 -18.93 -1.42 27.71
N LEU A 5 -18.28 -0.62 26.87
CA LEU A 5 -17.24 0.32 27.29
C LEU A 5 -17.83 1.73 27.36
N SER A 6 -17.61 2.41 28.49
CA SER A 6 -17.83 3.85 28.57
C SER A 6 -16.90 4.59 27.59
N ASP A 7 -17.22 5.83 27.22
CA ASP A 7 -16.40 6.62 26.28
C ASP A 7 -14.93 6.72 26.69
N LYS A 8 -14.66 6.80 28.00
CA LYS A 8 -13.30 6.82 28.56
C LYS A 8 -12.57 5.49 28.36
N GLU A 9 -13.25 4.38 28.59
CA GLU A 9 -12.68 3.04 28.42
C GLU A 9 -12.47 2.71 26.93
N LEU A 10 -13.39 3.16 26.08
CA LEU A 10 -13.27 3.03 24.63
C LEU A 10 -12.08 3.84 24.09
N ALA A 11 -11.85 5.06 24.58
CA ALA A 11 -10.68 5.85 24.23
C ALA A 11 -9.37 5.15 24.65
N LYS A 12 -9.30 4.63 25.89
CA LYS A 12 -8.15 3.89 26.39
C LYS A 12 -7.88 2.60 25.60
N ALA A 13 -8.94 1.86 25.26
CA ALA A 13 -8.84 0.66 24.45
C ALA A 13 -8.36 0.98 23.02
N ARG A 14 -8.89 2.04 22.40
CA ARG A 14 -8.43 2.52 21.08
C ARG A 14 -6.96 2.92 21.11
N GLU A 15 -6.52 3.63 22.14
CA GLU A 15 -5.13 4.03 22.28
C GLU A 15 -4.20 2.81 22.43
N ALA A 16 -4.57 1.84 23.26
CA ALA A 16 -3.83 0.59 23.40
C ALA A 16 -3.68 -0.17 22.06
N ILE A 17 -4.78 -0.27 21.31
CA ILE A 17 -4.76 -0.87 19.96
C ILE A 17 -3.87 -0.05 19.03
N MET A 18 -4.03 1.28 19.00
CA MET A 18 -3.25 2.17 18.13
C MET A 18 -1.75 2.08 18.40
N MET A 19 -1.33 1.92 19.65
CA MET A 19 0.08 1.69 19.99
C MET A 19 0.62 0.42 19.35
N HIS A 20 -0.14 -0.68 19.44
CA HIS A 20 0.24 -1.94 18.81
C HIS A 20 0.25 -1.84 17.27
N VAL A 21 -0.81 -1.28 16.69
CA VAL A 21 -0.97 -1.06 15.24
C VAL A 21 0.18 -0.24 14.67
N ARG A 22 0.57 0.88 15.33
CA ARG A 22 1.71 1.73 14.92
C ARG A 22 3.06 1.01 14.95
N LYS A 23 3.17 -0.07 15.73
CA LYS A 23 4.35 -0.92 15.77
C LYS A 23 4.36 -1.91 14.63
N VAL A 24 3.23 -2.59 14.36
CA VAL A 24 3.17 -3.71 13.40
C VAL A 24 2.90 -3.30 11.94
N VAL A 25 2.06 -2.30 11.71
CA VAL A 25 1.65 -1.87 10.35
C VAL A 25 2.83 -1.55 9.43
N PRO A 26 3.87 -0.84 9.87
CA PRO A 26 4.99 -0.53 8.98
C PRO A 26 5.77 -1.77 8.53
N TYR A 27 5.93 -2.78 9.40
CA TYR A 27 6.58 -4.03 9.03
C TYR A 27 5.70 -4.86 8.10
N ALA A 28 4.40 -4.91 8.36
CA ALA A 28 3.44 -5.53 7.45
C ALA A 28 3.49 -4.87 6.06
N LEU A 29 3.61 -3.53 5.99
CA LEU A 29 3.76 -2.80 4.74
C LEU A 29 5.05 -3.16 4.00
N MET A 30 6.19 -3.26 4.72
CA MET A 30 7.46 -3.70 4.11
C MET A 30 7.34 -5.10 3.51
N VAL A 31 6.74 -6.03 4.25
CA VAL A 31 6.50 -7.40 3.76
C VAL A 31 5.60 -7.40 2.54
N ALA A 32 4.51 -6.63 2.54
CA ALA A 32 3.58 -6.53 1.41
C ALA A 32 4.24 -5.94 0.15
N VAL A 33 5.11 -4.94 0.30
CA VAL A 33 5.87 -4.37 -0.82
C VAL A 33 6.86 -5.40 -1.37
N ALA A 34 7.62 -6.06 -0.49
CA ALA A 34 8.60 -7.06 -0.89
C ALA A 34 7.94 -8.26 -1.60
N SER A 35 6.85 -8.79 -1.04
CA SER A 35 6.11 -9.90 -1.66
C SER A 35 5.44 -9.49 -2.96
N GLY A 36 4.91 -8.27 -3.06
CA GLY A 36 4.36 -7.71 -4.28
C GLY A 36 5.40 -7.61 -5.40
N LEU A 37 6.59 -7.07 -5.10
CA LEU A 37 7.71 -6.99 -6.05
C LEU A 37 8.18 -8.38 -6.49
N TYR A 38 8.22 -9.34 -5.57
CA TYR A 38 8.55 -10.72 -5.90
C TYR A 38 7.50 -11.34 -6.84
N LEU A 39 6.20 -11.18 -6.56
CA LEU A 39 5.14 -11.69 -7.45
C LEU A 39 5.20 -11.05 -8.84
N ILE A 40 5.47 -9.75 -8.93
CA ILE A 40 5.67 -9.06 -10.21
C ILE A 40 6.81 -9.73 -10.98
N SER A 41 7.95 -10.02 -10.34
CA SER A 41 9.09 -10.64 -11.02
C SER A 41 8.78 -12.04 -11.55
N GLN A 42 7.90 -12.79 -10.89
CA GLN A 42 7.45 -14.11 -11.35
C GLN A 42 6.45 -14.02 -12.51
N ILE A 43 5.57 -13.02 -12.50
CA ILE A 43 4.42 -12.93 -13.41
C ILE A 43 4.73 -12.08 -14.66
N PHE A 44 5.74 -11.21 -14.64
CA PHE A 44 6.03 -10.28 -15.73
C PHE A 44 6.26 -10.97 -17.09
N GLY A 45 6.87 -12.16 -17.08
CA GLY A 45 7.15 -12.93 -18.29
C GLY A 45 8.24 -12.33 -19.18
N LYS A 46 8.43 -12.91 -20.37
CA LYS A 46 9.38 -12.44 -21.37
C LYS A 46 8.78 -11.30 -22.20
N ILE A 47 9.62 -10.36 -22.62
CA ILE A 47 9.24 -9.31 -23.56
C ILE A 47 9.49 -9.85 -24.97
N GLU A 48 8.43 -10.08 -25.73
CA GLU A 48 8.49 -10.59 -27.09
C GLU A 48 8.23 -9.46 -28.10
N GLY A 49 8.94 -9.47 -29.24
CA GLY A 49 8.71 -8.46 -30.29
C GLY A 49 9.13 -7.03 -29.93
N GLY A 50 9.94 -6.83 -28.90
CA GLY A 50 10.51 -5.52 -28.53
C GLY A 50 9.51 -4.52 -27.92
N SER A 51 8.29 -4.95 -27.62
CA SER A 51 7.27 -4.11 -26.97
C SER A 51 6.62 -4.85 -25.80
N LEU A 52 6.13 -4.09 -24.81
CA LEU A 52 5.39 -4.66 -23.70
C LEU A 52 3.98 -5.00 -24.14
N SER A 53 3.46 -6.16 -23.73
CA SER A 53 2.04 -6.46 -23.88
C SER A 53 1.17 -5.49 -23.07
N SER A 54 -0.12 -5.40 -23.38
CA SER A 54 -1.07 -4.60 -22.60
C SER A 54 -1.03 -4.96 -21.11
N PHE A 55 -0.96 -6.26 -20.81
CA PHE A 55 -0.80 -6.77 -19.45
C PHE A 55 0.48 -6.25 -18.79
N GLN A 56 1.63 -6.40 -19.45
CA GLN A 56 2.93 -5.97 -18.91
C GLN A 56 3.00 -4.45 -18.71
N THR A 57 2.37 -3.68 -19.60
CA THR A 57 2.28 -2.23 -19.51
C THR A 57 1.47 -1.80 -18.29
N LEU A 58 0.26 -2.35 -18.13
CA LEU A 58 -0.60 -2.05 -16.99
C LEU A 58 0.01 -2.56 -15.67
N LEU A 59 0.66 -3.73 -15.69
CA LEU A 59 1.40 -4.27 -14.55
C LEU A 59 2.54 -3.33 -14.15
N SER A 60 3.28 -2.77 -15.10
CA SER A 60 4.38 -1.82 -14.84
C SER A 60 3.88 -0.53 -14.22
N ILE A 61 2.77 0.03 -14.73
CA ILE A 61 2.13 1.22 -14.16
C ILE A 61 1.68 0.93 -12.73
N LYS A 62 1.01 -0.21 -12.52
CA LYS A 62 0.56 -0.64 -11.19
C LYS A 62 1.73 -0.84 -10.23
N ALA A 63 2.80 -1.47 -10.68
CA ALA A 63 4.03 -1.69 -9.91
C ALA A 63 4.70 -0.37 -9.53
N PHE A 64 4.70 0.62 -10.43
CA PHE A 64 5.22 1.95 -10.17
C PHE A 64 4.41 2.68 -9.09
N LEU A 65 3.08 2.74 -9.24
CA LEU A 65 2.20 3.39 -8.26
C LEU A 65 2.25 2.69 -6.89
N GLY A 66 2.28 1.36 -6.88
CA GLY A 66 2.39 0.55 -5.65
C GLY A 66 3.73 0.72 -4.96
N SER A 67 4.83 0.71 -5.73
CA SER A 67 6.19 0.95 -5.20
C SER A 67 6.31 2.34 -4.61
N TRP A 68 5.74 3.35 -5.25
CA TRP A 68 5.70 4.71 -4.71
C TRP A 68 5.01 4.77 -3.34
N LEU A 69 3.81 4.18 -3.21
CA LEU A 69 3.08 4.10 -1.94
C LEU A 69 3.87 3.34 -0.87
N GLY A 70 4.50 2.23 -1.26
CA GLY A 70 5.34 1.41 -0.40
C GLY A 70 6.55 2.17 0.13
N LEU A 71 7.36 2.74 -0.77
CA LEU A 71 8.53 3.54 -0.44
C LEU A 71 8.17 4.72 0.47
N ARG A 72 7.06 5.40 0.20
CA ARG A 72 6.55 6.46 1.08
C ARG A 72 6.30 5.95 2.50
N GLY A 73 5.54 4.86 2.64
CA GLY A 73 5.19 4.34 3.97
C GLY A 73 6.40 3.81 4.75
N ILE A 74 7.36 3.21 4.05
CA ILE A 74 8.65 2.78 4.64
C ILE A 74 9.45 4.00 5.09
N ASN A 75 9.60 5.01 4.22
CA ASN A 75 10.37 6.21 4.52
C ASN A 75 9.78 7.02 5.68
N GLN A 76 8.45 7.09 5.78
CA GLN A 76 7.75 7.70 6.91
C GLN A 76 8.07 7.00 8.24
N LYS A 77 8.23 5.67 8.24
CA LYS A 77 8.57 4.92 9.45
C LYS A 77 10.04 4.99 9.81
N LEU A 78 10.94 4.78 8.84
CA LEU A 78 12.37 4.61 9.07
C LEU A 78 13.10 5.95 9.26
N PHE A 79 12.78 6.94 8.43
CA PHE A 79 13.48 8.23 8.42
C PHE A 79 12.75 9.31 9.21
N LYS A 80 11.61 8.98 9.84
CA LYS A 80 10.71 9.94 10.51
C LYS A 80 10.40 11.17 9.65
N ILE A 81 10.47 11.01 8.32
CA ILE A 81 10.12 12.07 7.38
C ILE A 81 8.70 12.48 7.70
N ASP A 82 8.48 13.79 7.71
CA ASP A 82 7.21 14.36 8.12
C ASP A 82 6.08 13.66 7.34
N PRO A 83 5.14 12.97 8.02
CA PRO A 83 3.99 12.32 7.36
C PRO A 83 3.22 13.27 6.43
N TRP A 84 3.40 14.56 6.67
CA TRP A 84 2.67 15.71 6.16
C TRP A 84 3.33 16.44 4.99
N VAL A 85 4.39 15.91 4.34
CA VAL A 85 4.81 16.43 3.02
C VAL A 85 3.60 16.47 2.05
N PHE A 86 2.62 15.59 2.26
CA PHE A 86 1.26 15.73 1.75
C PHE A 86 0.28 15.59 2.92
N LYS A 87 -0.32 16.70 3.35
CA LYS A 87 -1.24 16.74 4.51
C LYS A 87 -2.53 15.92 4.33
N SER A 88 -2.82 15.48 3.11
CA SER A 88 -4.07 14.82 2.76
C SER A 88 -3.92 13.32 2.55
N HIS A 89 -4.83 12.55 3.16
CA HIS A 89 -4.98 11.11 2.92
C HIS A 89 -5.63 10.81 1.56
N PHE A 90 -6.18 11.84 0.89
CA PHE A 90 -6.87 11.70 -0.38
C PHE A 90 -5.98 11.14 -1.49
N PHE A 91 -4.76 11.67 -1.65
CA PHE A 91 -3.85 11.25 -2.72
C PHE A 91 -3.38 9.80 -2.59
N PRO A 92 -2.91 9.33 -1.41
CA PRO A 92 -2.62 7.92 -1.21
C PRO A 92 -3.85 7.03 -1.46
N PHE A 93 -5.03 7.47 -1.05
CA PHE A 93 -6.27 6.72 -1.26
C PHE A 93 -6.67 6.64 -2.74
N SER A 94 -6.58 7.74 -3.49
CA SER A 94 -6.87 7.74 -4.93
C SER A 94 -5.92 6.83 -5.70
N LEU A 95 -4.64 6.76 -5.28
CA LEU A 95 -3.69 5.81 -5.87
C LEU A 95 -4.08 4.35 -5.62
N VAL A 96 -4.57 4.02 -4.42
CA VAL A 96 -5.08 2.67 -4.13
C VAL A 96 -6.28 2.35 -5.02
N VAL A 97 -7.23 3.27 -5.16
CA VAL A 97 -8.39 3.10 -6.06
C VAL A 97 -7.94 2.90 -7.51
N ALA A 98 -6.99 3.71 -7.99
CA ALA A 98 -6.43 3.57 -9.33
C ALA A 98 -5.76 2.20 -9.55
N ILE A 99 -5.01 1.70 -8.57
CA ILE A 99 -4.38 0.36 -8.60
C ILE A 99 -5.43 -0.75 -8.71
N ILE A 100 -6.56 -0.63 -8.00
CA ILE A 100 -7.66 -1.59 -8.07
C ILE A 100 -8.30 -1.57 -9.45
N LEU A 101 -8.59 -0.39 -10.00
CA LEU A 101 -9.16 -0.26 -11.34
C LEU A 101 -8.22 -0.80 -12.42
N LEU A 102 -6.92 -0.48 -12.35
CA LEU A 102 -5.90 -1.05 -13.24
C LEU A 102 -5.91 -2.57 -13.20
N SER A 103 -6.14 -3.18 -12.02
CA SER A 103 -6.20 -4.65 -11.89
C SER A 103 -7.36 -5.26 -12.67
N GLN A 104 -8.47 -4.55 -12.81
CA GLN A 104 -9.60 -5.00 -13.63
C GLN A 104 -9.28 -4.89 -15.13
N LEU A 105 -8.56 -3.84 -15.52
CA LEU A 105 -8.19 -3.59 -16.92
C LEU A 105 -7.08 -4.53 -17.43
N MET A 106 -6.30 -5.14 -16.55
CA MET A 106 -5.18 -6.02 -16.93
C MET A 106 -5.59 -7.26 -17.73
N TYR A 107 -6.85 -7.70 -17.63
CA TYR A 107 -7.37 -8.92 -18.26
C TYR A 107 -8.41 -8.65 -19.36
N LEU A 108 -8.60 -7.38 -19.71
CA LEU A 108 -9.40 -6.96 -20.86
C LEU A 108 -8.52 -6.88 -22.10
#